data_AF-F6DME6-F1
#
_entry.id   AF-F6DME6-F1
#
_cell.length_a   1.000
_cell.length_b   1.000
_cell.length_c   1.000
_cell.angle_alpha   90.00
_cell.angle_beta   90.00
_cell.angle_gamma   90.00
#
_symmetry.space_group_name_H-M   'P 1'
#
loop_
_entity.id
_entity.type
_entity.pdbx_description
1 polymer ?
#
loop_
_entity_poly.entity_id
_entity_poly.type
_entity_poly.pdbx_seq_one_letter_code
_entity_poly.pdbx_strand_id
1 'polypeptide(L)'
;MKKITVSPLQRVHSPTSVEVMVENKKVVDARIIGDSFRGFEFILRGRDPRDAPYLTGRICGICSSAHSVASSMALEQAAGVKPPRNGIILRNLIFGADILQNHIRQIYLFSMPDYVRMPNLGPLTNGFNQDLRLSRKVNQAMVKHYFMAVEFSRLANELIILLGGKTPFNHGVLAGGGTVPPSPEIIGDFKVKLEKINHFITQVMIPDVYTLAKVYEDYYHMGVRKINFLSFGLFPVDEDDQERYFPKGVLIDGQARNFHASFIREDVSRSWYAQDGEGVKSPGQIPGEPDREKKGAYSWIKAPRYQGQALEGGPLARMWIKGDCRGISTMDRLLARALEAQEIGLLMLGWLRELKFTEPIYFPYQAPRKGVGAGLTDAMRGPLGHWVRIEKGRIVNYDIVTPTAWNFSPKDNRGQPGPVEESLLGVQVENEQEPVEICRVIRAFDLCSSCSAHVMVAGKPVKKMMIMP
;
A
#
# COMPACT_ATOMS: atom_id res chain seq x y z
N MET A 1 -21.89 -26.30 -2.02
CA MET A 1 -20.71 -25.43 -1.79
C MET A 1 -19.55 -25.87 -2.69
N LYS A 2 -18.96 -24.95 -3.47
CA LYS A 2 -17.83 -25.22 -4.38
C LYS A 2 -16.64 -24.33 -4.03
N LYS A 3 -15.43 -24.85 -4.10
CA LYS A 3 -14.20 -24.08 -3.92
C LYS A 3 -13.75 -23.49 -5.27
N ILE A 4 -13.50 -22.19 -5.32
CA ILE A 4 -12.83 -21.51 -6.43
C ILE A 4 -11.45 -21.06 -5.93
N THR A 5 -10.43 -21.24 -6.77
CA THR A 5 -9.06 -20.84 -6.46
C THR A 5 -8.52 -20.01 -7.61
N VAL A 6 -8.10 -18.77 -7.30
CA VAL A 6 -7.42 -17.88 -8.24
C VAL A 6 -5.95 -17.84 -7.85
N SER A 7 -5.11 -18.56 -8.59
CA SER A 7 -3.68 -18.66 -8.32
C SER A 7 -2.86 -18.88 -9.61
N PRO A 8 -1.85 -18.04 -9.90
CA PRO A 8 -1.56 -16.78 -9.21
C PRO A 8 -2.64 -15.74 -9.53
N LEU A 9 -2.98 -14.90 -8.55
CA LEU A 9 -3.69 -13.66 -8.84
C LEU A 9 -2.77 -12.76 -9.67
N GLN A 10 -3.22 -12.37 -10.86
CA GLN A 10 -2.47 -11.50 -11.79
C GLN A 10 -2.85 -10.03 -11.63
N ARG A 11 -1.99 -9.13 -12.14
CA ARG A 11 -2.11 -7.66 -12.02
C ARG A 11 -2.15 -7.19 -10.56
N VAL A 12 -1.34 -7.83 -9.74
CA VAL A 12 -1.05 -7.49 -8.35
C VAL A 12 0.45 -7.65 -8.11
N HIS A 13 0.99 -7.02 -7.08
CA HIS A 13 2.40 -7.17 -6.79
C HIS A 13 2.68 -8.38 -5.89
N SER A 14 3.61 -9.22 -6.36
CA SER A 14 4.03 -10.51 -5.79
C SER A 14 2.97 -11.62 -5.86
N PRO A 15 3.39 -12.91 -5.92
CA PRO A 15 2.45 -14.03 -6.00
C PRO A 15 1.51 -14.07 -4.80
N THR A 16 0.22 -14.13 -5.07
CA THR A 16 -0.83 -14.28 -4.05
C THR A 16 -1.90 -15.17 -4.61
N SER A 17 -2.40 -16.06 -3.76
CA SER A 17 -3.50 -16.94 -4.09
C SER A 17 -4.74 -16.49 -3.32
N VAL A 18 -5.90 -16.64 -3.95
CA VAL A 18 -7.18 -16.43 -3.29
C VAL A 18 -8.00 -17.69 -3.40
N GLU A 19 -8.53 -18.14 -2.28
CA GLU A 19 -9.50 -19.22 -2.22
C GLU A 19 -10.82 -18.70 -1.71
N VAL A 20 -11.92 -19.00 -2.42
CA VAL A 20 -13.27 -18.70 -1.95
C VAL A 20 -14.13 -19.95 -1.98
N MET A 21 -15.07 -20.02 -1.04
CA MET A 21 -16.15 -21.00 -1.05
C MET A 21 -17.41 -20.32 -1.55
N VAL A 22 -18.06 -20.92 -2.56
CA VAL A 22 -19.26 -20.38 -3.20
C VAL A 22 -20.46 -21.31 -2.96
N GLU A 23 -21.58 -20.71 -2.59
CA GLU A 23 -22.87 -21.38 -2.43
C GLU A 23 -23.96 -20.47 -2.99
N ASN A 24 -24.86 -21.03 -3.81
CA ASN A 24 -25.92 -20.27 -4.50
C ASN A 24 -25.38 -19.02 -5.23
N LYS A 25 -24.26 -19.20 -5.97
CA LYS A 25 -23.50 -18.13 -6.64
C LYS A 25 -22.95 -17.02 -5.74
N LYS A 26 -22.99 -17.16 -4.41
CA LYS A 26 -22.46 -16.16 -3.47
C LYS A 26 -21.26 -16.70 -2.73
N VAL A 27 -20.27 -15.85 -2.51
CA VAL A 27 -19.12 -16.18 -1.67
C VAL A 27 -19.58 -16.27 -0.21
N VAL A 28 -19.30 -17.40 0.45
CA VAL A 28 -19.63 -17.66 1.87
C VAL A 28 -18.39 -17.78 2.76
N ASP A 29 -17.22 -18.02 2.19
CA ASP A 29 -15.93 -17.97 2.87
C ASP A 29 -14.84 -17.50 1.90
N ALA A 30 -13.82 -16.81 2.42
CA ALA A 30 -12.70 -16.30 1.64
C ALA A 30 -11.39 -16.44 2.43
N ARG A 31 -10.30 -16.74 1.72
CA ARG A 31 -8.93 -16.83 2.25
C ARG A 31 -7.95 -16.14 1.33
N ILE A 32 -7.18 -15.20 1.88
CA ILE A 32 -6.06 -14.57 1.18
C ILE A 32 -4.74 -15.23 1.61
N ILE A 33 -4.03 -15.79 0.63
CA ILE A 33 -2.82 -16.58 0.84
C ILE A 33 -1.63 -15.79 0.30
N GLY A 34 -0.89 -15.13 1.20
CA GLY A 34 0.41 -14.55 0.87
C GLY A 34 1.49 -15.64 0.93
N ASP A 35 1.96 -16.10 -0.23
CA ASP A 35 2.77 -17.32 -0.34
C ASP A 35 4.28 -17.14 -0.17
N SER A 36 4.77 -15.91 -0.15
CA SER A 36 6.19 -15.58 -0.15
C SER A 36 6.70 -15.25 1.29
N PHE A 37 8.00 -15.21 1.65
CA PHE A 37 8.52 -14.66 2.96
C PHE A 37 10.05 -14.34 2.94
N ARG A 38 10.49 -13.15 3.43
CA ARG A 38 11.93 -12.72 3.48
C ARG A 38 12.51 -12.63 4.87
N GLY A 39 11.70 -12.21 5.84
CA GLY A 39 12.16 -11.87 7.18
C GLY A 39 13.03 -10.61 7.26
N PHE A 40 12.59 -9.47 6.70
CA PHE A 40 13.32 -8.19 6.85
C PHE A 40 13.55 -7.80 8.32
N GLU A 41 12.59 -8.11 9.18
CA GLU A 41 12.65 -7.95 10.64
C GLU A 41 13.84 -8.71 11.25
N PHE A 42 14.15 -9.91 10.73
CA PHE A 42 15.31 -10.72 11.13
C PHE A 42 16.59 -10.20 10.49
N ILE A 43 16.56 -9.83 9.20
CA ILE A 43 17.72 -9.29 8.47
C ILE A 43 18.28 -8.04 9.13
N LEU A 44 17.43 -7.19 9.73
CA LEU A 44 17.83 -5.94 10.36
C LEU A 44 18.51 -6.12 11.73
N ARG A 45 18.37 -7.27 12.40
CA ARG A 45 19.00 -7.52 13.70
C ARG A 45 20.52 -7.47 13.59
N GLY A 46 21.16 -6.82 14.56
CA GLY A 46 22.61 -6.65 14.63
C GLY A 46 23.19 -5.57 13.71
N ARG A 47 22.38 -4.94 12.85
CA ARG A 47 22.86 -3.90 11.92
C ARG A 47 23.03 -2.55 12.58
N ASP A 48 23.78 -1.67 11.91
CA ASP A 48 23.77 -0.25 12.22
C ASP A 48 22.36 0.33 11.95
N PRO A 49 21.74 1.04 12.91
CA PRO A 49 20.42 1.63 12.72
C PRO A 49 20.32 2.52 11.48
N ARG A 50 21.41 3.19 11.10
CA ARG A 50 21.44 4.13 9.95
C ARG A 50 21.25 3.43 8.60
N ASP A 51 21.51 2.13 8.52
CA ASP A 51 21.29 1.33 7.31
C ASP A 51 19.80 1.01 7.10
N ALA A 52 18.98 1.11 8.14
CA ALA A 52 17.60 0.66 8.11
C ALA A 52 16.76 1.33 7.01
N PRO A 53 16.75 2.67 6.83
CA PRO A 53 15.96 3.29 5.76
C PRO A 53 16.29 2.78 4.35
N TYR A 54 17.56 2.45 4.09
CA TYR A 54 17.95 1.90 2.81
C TYR A 54 17.51 0.45 2.64
N LEU A 55 17.72 -0.37 3.67
CA LEU A 55 17.34 -1.78 3.65
C LEU A 55 15.83 -1.93 3.56
N THR A 56 15.07 -1.21 4.39
CA THR A 56 13.62 -1.28 4.40
C THR A 56 13.00 -0.79 3.10
N GLY A 57 13.62 0.16 2.39
CA GLY A 57 13.19 0.52 1.04
C GLY A 57 13.12 -0.68 0.09
N ARG A 58 13.96 -1.72 0.28
CA ARG A 58 13.94 -2.96 -0.52
C ARG A 58 12.82 -3.91 -0.14
N ILE A 59 12.02 -3.60 0.88
CA ILE A 59 10.81 -4.38 1.18
C ILE A 59 9.87 -4.37 -0.01
N CYS A 60 9.78 -3.26 -0.75
CA CYS A 60 8.90 -3.21 -1.90
C CYS A 60 9.40 -2.22 -2.94
N GLY A 61 9.55 -2.66 -4.19
CA GLY A 61 9.94 -1.79 -5.31
C GLY A 61 8.85 -0.80 -5.73
N ILE A 62 7.64 -0.96 -5.21
CA ILE A 62 6.47 -0.14 -5.52
C ILE A 62 6.27 0.94 -4.45
N CYS A 63 6.43 0.63 -3.16
CA CYS A 63 6.28 1.59 -2.05
C CYS A 63 7.59 1.87 -1.30
N SER A 64 8.70 1.86 -2.03
CA SER A 64 10.04 1.97 -1.44
C SER A 64 10.23 3.24 -0.62
N SER A 65 9.69 4.39 -1.08
CA SER A 65 9.85 5.65 -0.37
C SER A 65 9.07 5.68 0.94
N ALA A 66 7.91 5.01 0.99
CA ALA A 66 7.12 4.91 2.22
C ALA A 66 7.89 4.17 3.32
N HIS A 67 8.57 3.06 2.99
CA HIS A 67 9.41 2.32 3.93
C HIS A 67 10.65 3.11 4.36
N SER A 68 11.26 3.87 3.44
CA SER A 68 12.38 4.77 3.79
C SER A 68 11.93 5.88 4.75
N VAL A 69 10.76 6.48 4.52
CA VAL A 69 10.17 7.52 5.39
C VAL A 69 9.82 6.94 6.75
N ALA A 70 9.06 5.85 6.81
CA ALA A 70 8.68 5.21 8.07
C ALA A 70 9.92 4.79 8.89
N SER A 71 10.91 4.16 8.25
CA SER A 71 12.15 3.80 8.94
C SER A 71 12.95 5.01 9.40
N SER A 72 12.95 6.11 8.64
CA SER A 72 13.64 7.34 9.02
C SER A 72 12.99 7.96 10.24
N MET A 73 11.65 8.07 10.27
CA MET A 73 10.89 8.58 11.41
C MET A 73 11.10 7.74 12.67
N ALA A 74 11.14 6.40 12.53
CA ALA A 74 11.41 5.50 13.66
C ALA A 74 12.79 5.76 14.27
N LEU A 75 13.81 5.96 13.42
CA LEU A 75 15.17 6.22 13.87
C LEU A 75 15.34 7.63 14.43
N GLU A 76 14.65 8.62 13.85
CA GLU A 76 14.60 10.00 14.35
C GLU A 76 14.04 10.04 15.76
N GLN A 77 12.92 9.36 16.02
CA GLN A 77 12.36 9.24 17.36
C GLN A 77 13.32 8.51 18.31
N ALA A 78 13.94 7.41 17.88
CA ALA A 78 14.89 6.66 18.70
C ALA A 78 16.16 7.47 19.04
N ALA A 79 16.56 8.40 18.17
CA ALA A 79 17.73 9.27 18.34
C ALA A 79 17.40 10.62 18.99
N GLY A 80 16.12 10.98 19.12
CA GLY A 80 15.68 12.28 19.65
C GLY A 80 16.02 13.45 18.72
N VAL A 81 16.01 13.24 17.40
CA VAL A 81 16.34 14.26 16.40
C VAL A 81 15.13 14.60 15.54
N LYS A 82 15.07 15.85 15.07
CA LYS A 82 14.04 16.33 14.15
C LYS A 82 14.69 16.81 12.85
N PRO A 83 14.16 16.41 11.68
CA PRO A 83 14.63 16.95 10.41
C PRO A 83 14.26 18.43 10.28
N PRO A 84 15.04 19.25 9.55
CA PRO A 84 14.68 20.65 9.30
C PRO A 84 13.48 20.73 8.33
N ARG A 85 12.79 21.87 8.32
CA ARG A 85 11.61 22.12 7.46
C ARG A 85 11.81 21.70 6.00
N ASN A 86 12.89 22.15 5.37
CA ASN A 86 13.21 21.78 4.00
C ASN A 86 13.35 20.26 3.82
N GLY A 87 13.95 19.57 4.79
CA GLY A 87 14.07 18.11 4.78
C GLY A 87 12.71 17.41 4.77
N ILE A 88 11.74 17.93 5.51
CA ILE A 88 10.36 17.42 5.53
C ILE A 88 9.67 17.67 4.18
N ILE A 89 9.80 18.88 3.64
CA ILE A 89 9.23 19.23 2.34
C ILE A 89 9.80 18.32 1.23
N LEU A 90 11.12 18.10 1.21
CA LEU A 90 11.75 17.21 0.23
C LEU A 90 11.25 15.76 0.36
N ARG A 91 11.08 15.25 1.58
CA ARG A 91 10.46 13.94 1.81
C ARG A 91 9.03 13.90 1.30
N ASN A 92 8.23 14.94 1.56
CA ASN A 92 6.86 15.03 1.09
C ASN A 92 6.80 15.04 -0.44
N LEU A 93 7.70 15.75 -1.12
CA LEU A 93 7.79 15.77 -2.58
C LEU A 93 8.19 14.41 -3.17
N ILE A 94 9.23 13.76 -2.63
CA ILE A 94 9.65 12.40 -3.05
C ILE A 94 8.52 11.40 -2.84
N PHE A 95 7.92 11.43 -1.65
CA PHE A 95 6.88 10.47 -1.29
C PHE A 95 5.57 10.72 -2.04
N GLY A 96 5.18 11.98 -2.23
CA GLY A 96 4.05 12.38 -3.06
C GLY A 96 4.21 11.90 -4.51
N ALA A 97 5.39 12.09 -5.11
CA ALA A 97 5.70 11.57 -6.43
C ALA A 97 5.58 10.03 -6.52
N ASP A 98 6.04 9.32 -5.49
CA ASP A 98 5.88 7.87 -5.38
C ASP A 98 4.38 7.47 -5.32
N ILE A 99 3.56 8.20 -4.55
CA ILE A 99 2.10 7.96 -4.52
C ILE A 99 1.45 8.25 -5.87
N LEU A 100 1.76 9.37 -6.53
CA LEU A 100 1.21 9.69 -7.87
C LEU A 100 1.55 8.62 -8.89
N GLN A 101 2.82 8.19 -8.94
CA GLN A 101 3.25 7.09 -9.80
C GLN A 101 2.40 5.85 -9.54
N ASN A 102 2.22 5.49 -8.28
CA ASN A 102 1.52 4.29 -7.86
C ASN A 102 0.04 4.33 -8.24
N HIS A 103 -0.66 5.41 -7.94
CA HIS A 103 -2.10 5.54 -8.23
C HIS A 103 -2.40 5.53 -9.71
N ILE A 104 -1.57 6.18 -10.52
CA ILE A 104 -1.68 6.13 -11.99
C ILE A 104 -1.56 4.67 -12.47
N ARG A 105 -0.54 3.93 -12.00
CA ARG A 105 -0.36 2.52 -12.39
C ARG A 105 -1.47 1.61 -11.86
N GLN A 106 -1.93 1.83 -10.65
CA GLN A 106 -2.99 1.03 -10.05
C GLN A 106 -4.29 1.16 -10.83
N ILE A 107 -4.69 2.39 -11.19
CA ILE A 107 -5.91 2.61 -11.96
C ILE A 107 -5.77 2.04 -13.36
N TYR A 108 -4.70 2.40 -14.10
CA TYR A 108 -4.59 2.04 -15.51
C TYR A 108 -4.00 0.67 -15.78
N LEU A 109 -2.91 0.30 -15.12
CA LEU A 109 -2.19 -0.94 -15.43
C LEU A 109 -2.74 -2.14 -14.66
N PHE A 110 -3.36 -1.92 -13.51
CA PHE A 110 -3.89 -3.01 -12.68
C PHE A 110 -5.41 -3.13 -12.76
N SER A 111 -6.17 -2.07 -12.51
CA SER A 111 -7.63 -2.16 -12.38
C SER A 111 -8.36 -2.03 -13.71
N MET A 112 -8.02 -1.05 -14.53
CA MET A 112 -8.71 -0.74 -15.79
C MET A 112 -8.84 -1.93 -16.75
N PRO A 113 -7.85 -2.84 -16.90
CA PRO A 113 -8.00 -4.02 -17.75
C PRO A 113 -9.08 -5.01 -17.29
N ASP A 114 -9.64 -4.84 -16.09
CA ASP A 114 -10.84 -5.58 -15.68
C ASP A 114 -12.11 -5.07 -16.34
N TYR A 115 -12.14 -3.82 -16.79
CA TYR A 115 -13.36 -3.13 -17.25
C TYR A 115 -13.31 -2.79 -18.75
N VAL A 116 -12.10 -2.77 -19.33
CA VAL A 116 -11.82 -2.37 -20.71
C VAL A 116 -11.42 -3.59 -21.53
N ARG A 117 -12.00 -3.72 -22.73
CA ARG A 117 -11.55 -4.68 -23.75
C ARG A 117 -10.20 -4.23 -24.28
N MET A 118 -9.15 -4.91 -23.87
CA MET A 118 -7.78 -4.61 -24.23
C MET A 118 -7.43 -5.17 -25.62
N PRO A 119 -6.43 -4.59 -26.31
CA PRO A 119 -5.95 -5.14 -27.56
C PRO A 119 -5.46 -6.58 -27.41
N ASN A 120 -5.63 -7.40 -28.46
CA ASN A 120 -5.07 -8.74 -28.51
C ASN A 120 -3.56 -8.68 -28.82
N LEU A 121 -2.78 -8.20 -27.84
CA LEU A 121 -1.34 -7.99 -27.94
C LEU A 121 -0.67 -8.49 -26.65
N GLY A 122 -0.02 -9.66 -26.73
CA GLY A 122 0.79 -10.21 -25.64
C GLY A 122 0.14 -10.07 -24.24
N PRO A 123 0.87 -9.60 -23.20
CA PRO A 123 0.37 -9.54 -21.82
C PRO A 123 -0.80 -8.57 -21.61
N LEU A 124 -1.25 -7.86 -22.65
CA LEU A 124 -2.39 -6.94 -22.57
C LEU A 124 -3.73 -7.62 -22.86
N THR A 125 -3.75 -8.78 -23.52
CA THR A 125 -4.99 -9.51 -23.79
C THR A 125 -5.72 -9.80 -22.47
N ASN A 126 -7.02 -9.50 -22.41
CA ASN A 126 -7.79 -9.75 -21.20
C ASN A 126 -7.74 -11.25 -20.85
N GLY A 127 -7.42 -11.56 -19.59
CA GLY A 127 -7.49 -12.94 -19.09
C GLY A 127 -8.92 -13.45 -18.93
N PHE A 128 -9.87 -12.53 -18.72
CA PHE A 128 -11.31 -12.80 -18.66
C PHE A 128 -12.04 -11.87 -19.63
N ASN A 129 -13.01 -12.42 -20.37
CA ASN A 129 -13.76 -11.68 -21.39
C ASN A 129 -15.19 -11.35 -20.97
N GLN A 130 -15.50 -11.52 -19.68
CA GLN A 130 -16.83 -11.27 -19.13
C GLN A 130 -16.99 -9.87 -18.57
N ASP A 131 -18.24 -9.44 -18.56
CA ASP A 131 -18.69 -8.20 -17.94
C ASP A 131 -17.95 -6.93 -18.42
N LEU A 132 -17.68 -6.85 -19.73
CA LEU A 132 -17.03 -5.71 -20.39
C LEU A 132 -18.07 -4.82 -21.08
N ARG A 133 -18.55 -3.81 -20.34
CA ARG A 133 -19.79 -3.03 -20.63
C ARG A 133 -19.58 -1.73 -21.42
N LEU A 134 -18.34 -1.31 -21.63
CA LEU A 134 -18.05 -0.02 -22.26
C LEU A 134 -18.47 0.02 -23.74
N SER A 135 -18.97 1.18 -24.19
CA SER A 135 -19.19 1.42 -25.62
C SER A 135 -17.87 1.39 -26.38
N ARG A 136 -17.92 1.04 -27.68
CA ARG A 136 -16.71 0.96 -28.53
C ARG A 136 -15.87 2.24 -28.49
N LYS A 137 -16.51 3.41 -28.55
CA LYS A 137 -15.82 4.71 -28.54
C LYS A 137 -15.11 4.96 -27.21
N VAL A 138 -15.79 4.72 -26.08
CA VAL A 138 -15.21 4.91 -24.74
C VAL A 138 -14.08 3.91 -24.50
N ASN A 139 -14.29 2.64 -24.85
CA ASN A 139 -13.28 1.60 -24.72
C ASN A 139 -12.00 1.95 -25.50
N GLN A 140 -12.13 2.42 -26.75
CA GLN A 140 -10.98 2.84 -27.57
C GLN A 140 -10.24 4.04 -26.97
N ALA A 141 -10.96 5.00 -26.36
CA ALA A 141 -10.33 6.12 -25.66
C ALA A 141 -9.55 5.63 -24.43
N MET A 142 -10.15 4.81 -23.58
CA MET A 142 -9.50 4.28 -22.38
C MET A 142 -8.28 3.40 -22.70
N VAL A 143 -8.29 2.65 -23.81
CA VAL A 143 -7.08 1.95 -24.29
C VAL A 143 -5.95 2.92 -24.63
N LYS A 144 -6.25 4.09 -25.22
CA LYS A 144 -5.22 5.13 -25.45
C LYS A 144 -4.72 5.70 -24.14
N HIS A 145 -5.62 5.99 -23.20
CA HIS A 145 -5.28 6.53 -21.89
C HIS A 145 -4.43 5.56 -21.07
N TYR A 146 -4.64 4.24 -21.20
CA TYR A 146 -3.76 3.21 -20.65
C TYR A 146 -2.30 3.39 -21.08
N PHE A 147 -2.05 3.60 -22.37
CA PHE A 147 -0.68 3.80 -22.87
C PHE A 147 -0.12 5.16 -22.44
N MET A 148 -0.93 6.22 -22.39
CA MET A 148 -0.53 7.51 -21.82
C MET A 148 -0.12 7.36 -20.34
N ALA A 149 -0.85 6.57 -19.55
CA ALA A 149 -0.54 6.35 -18.14
C ALA A 149 0.85 5.72 -17.91
N VAL A 150 1.36 4.93 -18.87
CA VAL A 150 2.74 4.41 -18.81
C VAL A 150 3.73 5.57 -18.84
N GLU A 151 3.55 6.54 -19.74
CA GLU A 151 4.39 7.74 -19.83
C GLU A 151 4.30 8.61 -18.58
N PHE A 152 3.09 8.93 -18.11
CA PHE A 152 2.91 9.79 -16.94
C PHE A 152 3.38 9.13 -15.64
N SER A 153 3.23 7.81 -15.50
CA SER A 153 3.81 7.09 -14.35
C SER A 153 5.34 7.04 -14.40
N ARG A 154 5.94 7.01 -15.61
CA ARG A 154 7.40 7.17 -15.80
C ARG A 154 7.85 8.59 -15.45
N LEU A 155 7.06 9.60 -15.80
CA LEU A 155 7.33 11.00 -15.46
C LEU A 155 7.28 11.24 -13.94
N ALA A 156 6.33 10.62 -13.24
CA ALA A 156 6.28 10.66 -11.78
C ALA A 156 7.52 10.01 -11.13
N ASN A 157 8.09 8.98 -11.76
CA ASN A 157 9.38 8.42 -11.36
C ASN A 157 10.53 9.43 -11.54
N GLU A 158 10.54 10.25 -12.60
CA GLU A 158 11.55 11.30 -12.76
C GLU A 158 11.50 12.32 -11.62
N LEU A 159 10.31 12.66 -11.11
CA LEU A 159 10.18 13.53 -9.94
C LEU A 159 10.90 12.94 -8.71
N ILE A 160 10.79 11.63 -8.50
CA ILE A 160 11.53 10.92 -7.45
C ILE A 160 13.03 10.99 -7.72
N ILE A 161 13.47 10.84 -8.97
CA ILE A 161 14.91 10.86 -9.32
C ILE A 161 15.53 12.22 -9.02
N LEU A 162 14.83 13.32 -9.31
CA LEU A 162 15.32 14.69 -9.12
C LEU A 162 15.76 14.99 -7.68
N LEU A 163 15.03 14.48 -6.69
CA LEU A 163 15.31 14.70 -5.25
C LEU A 163 15.82 13.44 -4.53
N GLY A 164 15.64 12.28 -5.16
CA GLY A 164 15.91 10.95 -4.60
C GLY A 164 17.10 10.23 -5.22
N GLY A 165 17.69 10.78 -6.28
CA GLY A 165 18.82 10.24 -7.04
C GLY A 165 18.47 9.07 -7.96
N LYS A 166 17.57 8.18 -7.56
CA LYS A 166 17.09 7.06 -8.38
C LYS A 166 15.71 6.56 -7.94
N THR A 167 15.06 5.80 -8.81
CA THR A 167 13.86 5.01 -8.47
C THR A 167 13.85 3.71 -9.29
N PRO A 168 13.39 2.57 -8.72
CA PRO A 168 13.01 2.36 -7.32
C PRO A 168 14.16 2.48 -6.32
N PHE A 169 13.80 2.53 -5.03
CA PHE A 169 14.74 2.60 -3.89
C PHE A 169 15.60 3.86 -3.92
N ASN A 170 14.94 5.00 -3.73
CA ASN A 170 15.61 6.30 -3.66
C ASN A 170 16.64 6.34 -2.51
N HIS A 171 17.63 7.22 -2.65
CA HIS A 171 18.60 7.52 -1.60
C HIS A 171 18.40 8.93 -1.00
N GLY A 172 17.37 9.65 -1.44
CA GLY A 172 17.04 11.01 -1.01
C GLY A 172 16.42 11.11 0.37
N VAL A 173 15.91 10.00 0.91
CA VAL A 173 15.27 9.94 2.22
C VAL A 173 16.16 9.20 3.21
N LEU A 174 16.57 9.90 4.27
CA LEU A 174 17.34 9.39 5.40
C LEU A 174 16.86 10.03 6.69
N ALA A 175 16.94 9.33 7.83
CA ALA A 175 16.77 9.96 9.15
C ALA A 175 17.65 11.21 9.25
N GLY A 176 17.08 12.34 9.67
CA GLY A 176 17.70 13.67 9.64
C GLY A 176 17.19 14.57 8.52
N GLY A 177 16.64 14.05 7.41
CA GLY A 177 15.94 14.87 6.41
C GLY A 177 16.01 14.33 4.98
N GLY A 178 16.43 15.21 4.06
CA GLY A 178 16.70 14.91 2.66
C GLY A 178 18.19 14.97 2.32
N THR A 179 18.63 14.32 1.24
CA THR A 179 20.07 14.28 0.86
C THR A 179 20.42 15.11 -0.37
N VAL A 180 19.43 15.59 -1.13
CA VAL A 180 19.64 16.37 -2.36
C VAL A 180 19.11 17.79 -2.15
N PRO A 181 19.96 18.83 -2.20
CA PRO A 181 19.52 20.21 -2.08
C PRO A 181 18.58 20.63 -3.21
N PRO A 182 17.52 21.42 -2.93
CA PRO A 182 16.66 21.96 -3.96
C PRO A 182 17.39 23.12 -4.67
N SER A 183 17.86 22.91 -5.90
CA SER A 183 18.35 24.02 -6.74
C SER A 183 17.21 24.62 -7.57
N PRO A 184 17.33 25.88 -8.05
CA PRO A 184 16.33 26.47 -8.95
C PRO A 184 16.05 25.61 -10.19
N GLU A 185 17.07 24.96 -10.75
CA GLU A 185 16.97 24.07 -11.91
C GLU A 185 16.17 22.81 -11.58
N ILE A 186 16.49 22.15 -10.45
CA ILE A 186 15.79 20.95 -9.99
C ILE A 186 14.32 21.26 -9.73
N ILE A 187 14.03 22.36 -9.04
CA ILE A 187 12.65 22.75 -8.68
C ILE A 187 11.86 23.20 -9.92
N GLY A 188 12.49 23.91 -10.86
CA GLY A 188 11.88 24.26 -12.13
C GLY A 188 11.49 23.02 -12.94
N ASP A 189 12.40 22.06 -13.09
CA ASP A 189 12.14 20.82 -13.81
C ASP A 189 11.07 19.97 -13.12
N PHE A 190 11.14 19.85 -11.78
CA PHE A 190 10.14 19.16 -10.98
C PHE A 190 8.74 19.76 -11.21
N LYS A 191 8.62 21.09 -11.15
CA LYS A 191 7.35 21.80 -11.31
C LYS A 191 6.72 21.52 -12.67
N VAL A 192 7.48 21.68 -13.76
CA VAL A 192 6.96 21.48 -15.13
C VAL A 192 6.47 20.04 -15.33
N LYS A 193 7.20 19.06 -14.79
CA LYS A 193 6.82 17.65 -14.86
C LYS A 193 5.58 17.34 -14.02
N LEU A 194 5.49 17.91 -12.82
CA LEU A 194 4.34 17.77 -11.95
C LEU A 194 3.08 18.39 -12.57
N GLU A 195 3.18 19.57 -13.20
CA GLU A 195 2.05 20.21 -13.88
C GLU A 195 1.48 19.34 -15.01
N LYS A 196 2.35 18.69 -15.79
CA LYS A 196 1.93 17.70 -16.81
C LYS A 196 1.19 16.51 -16.19
N ILE A 197 1.69 15.97 -15.08
CA ILE A 197 1.05 14.85 -14.36
C ILE A 197 -0.32 15.29 -13.81
N ASN A 198 -0.39 16.45 -13.17
CA ASN A 198 -1.64 16.99 -12.60
C ASN A 198 -2.68 17.25 -13.69
N HIS A 199 -2.26 17.73 -14.86
CA HIS A 199 -3.12 17.87 -16.02
C HIS A 199 -3.66 16.52 -16.49
N PHE A 200 -2.81 15.50 -16.64
CA PHE A 200 -3.26 14.14 -16.98
C PHE A 200 -4.24 13.57 -15.95
N ILE A 201 -3.95 13.71 -14.65
CA ILE A 201 -4.84 13.23 -13.58
C ILE A 201 -6.21 13.90 -13.71
N THR A 202 -6.23 15.23 -13.83
CA THR A 202 -7.48 16.00 -13.82
C THR A 202 -8.29 15.84 -15.11
N GLN A 203 -7.63 15.82 -16.26
CA GLN A 203 -8.30 15.83 -17.57
C GLN A 203 -8.54 14.43 -18.16
N VAL A 204 -7.87 13.40 -17.64
CA VAL A 204 -7.95 12.04 -18.20
C VAL A 204 -8.32 11.02 -17.11
N MET A 205 -7.50 10.89 -16.07
CA MET A 205 -7.69 9.87 -15.03
C MET A 205 -9.01 10.03 -14.28
N ILE A 206 -9.32 11.23 -13.80
CA ILE A 206 -10.55 11.51 -13.08
C ILE A 206 -11.78 11.24 -13.96
N PRO A 207 -11.92 11.81 -15.18
CA PRO A 207 -13.02 11.50 -16.09
C PRO A 207 -13.17 10.02 -16.44
N ASP A 208 -12.06 9.29 -16.62
CA ASP A 208 -12.10 7.85 -16.91
C ASP A 208 -12.70 7.06 -15.73
N VAL A 209 -12.26 7.34 -14.51
CA VAL A 209 -12.77 6.63 -13.31
C VAL A 209 -14.24 6.97 -13.06
N TYR A 210 -14.67 8.21 -13.25
CA TYR A 210 -16.09 8.56 -13.18
C TYR A 210 -16.92 7.88 -14.29
N THR A 211 -16.35 7.73 -15.49
CA THR A 211 -17.01 7.00 -16.58
C THR A 211 -17.17 5.51 -16.22
N LEU A 212 -16.14 4.89 -15.64
CA LEU A 212 -16.24 3.53 -15.11
C LEU A 212 -17.31 3.43 -14.02
N ALA A 213 -17.32 4.36 -13.08
CA ALA A 213 -18.28 4.39 -11.99
C ALA A 213 -19.74 4.49 -12.47
N LYS A 214 -19.98 5.26 -13.53
CA LYS A 214 -21.30 5.38 -14.17
C LYS A 214 -21.72 4.12 -14.94
N VAL A 215 -20.77 3.42 -15.58
CA VAL A 215 -21.09 2.22 -16.37
C VAL A 215 -21.26 0.98 -15.48
N TYR A 216 -20.59 0.96 -14.33
CA TYR A 216 -20.58 -0.13 -13.36
C TYR A 216 -21.20 0.33 -12.03
N GLU A 217 -22.39 0.93 -12.06
CA GLU A 217 -23.07 1.46 -10.86
C GLU A 217 -23.36 0.37 -9.81
N ASP A 218 -23.59 -0.87 -10.23
CA ASP A 218 -23.71 -2.04 -9.36
C ASP A 218 -22.47 -2.29 -8.48
N TYR A 219 -21.29 -1.82 -8.89
CA TYR A 219 -20.06 -1.94 -8.10
C TYR A 219 -20.00 -1.01 -6.89
N TYR A 220 -20.95 -0.08 -6.73
CA TYR A 220 -21.18 0.63 -5.46
C TYR A 220 -21.80 -0.25 -4.38
N HIS A 221 -22.34 -1.42 -4.74
CA HIS A 221 -22.93 -2.37 -3.80
C HIS A 221 -22.08 -3.64 -3.63
N MET A 222 -20.89 -3.67 -4.23
CA MET A 222 -19.96 -4.80 -4.18
C MET A 222 -18.73 -4.45 -3.35
N GLY A 223 -18.12 -5.44 -2.68
CA GLY A 223 -16.93 -5.19 -1.88
C GLY A 223 -17.21 -4.38 -0.61
N VAL A 224 -18.47 -4.31 -0.19
CA VAL A 224 -18.93 -3.57 0.98
C VAL A 224 -18.51 -4.30 2.25
N ARG A 225 -18.17 -3.54 3.29
CA ARG A 225 -17.86 -4.07 4.62
C ARG A 225 -18.22 -3.08 5.71
N LYS A 226 -17.97 -3.42 6.97
CA LYS A 226 -18.13 -2.46 8.08
C LYS A 226 -17.18 -1.27 7.93
N ILE A 227 -17.63 -0.10 8.36
CA ILE A 227 -16.83 1.15 8.36
C ILE A 227 -15.84 1.10 9.53
N ASN A 228 -14.80 0.29 9.35
CA ASN A 228 -13.67 0.17 10.25
C ASN A 228 -12.42 0.62 9.49
N PHE A 229 -11.98 1.86 9.71
CA PHE A 229 -10.89 2.48 8.96
C PHE A 229 -9.74 2.91 9.88
N LEU A 230 -8.51 2.77 9.39
CA LEU A 230 -7.29 3.21 10.06
C LEU A 230 -6.42 4.02 9.11
N SER A 231 -5.95 5.17 9.58
CA SER A 231 -4.84 5.90 8.96
C SER A 231 -3.88 6.43 10.02
N PHE A 232 -2.59 6.26 9.76
CA PHE A 232 -1.51 6.92 10.48
C PHE A 232 -1.21 8.32 9.90
N GLY A 233 -1.95 8.75 8.87
CA GLY A 233 -1.82 10.04 8.20
C GLY A 233 -0.64 10.13 7.24
N LEU A 234 -0.70 11.09 6.30
CA LEU A 234 0.35 11.37 5.31
C LEU A 234 0.83 12.82 5.41
N PHE A 235 2.12 13.00 5.15
CA PHE A 235 2.78 14.30 4.96
C PHE A 235 2.67 15.21 6.19
N PRO A 236 3.64 15.15 7.12
CA PRO A 236 3.76 16.12 8.21
C PRO A 236 3.75 17.56 7.68
N VAL A 237 2.97 18.42 8.34
CA VAL A 237 2.87 19.85 8.02
C VAL A 237 4.07 20.62 8.56
N ASP A 238 4.74 20.13 9.59
CA ASP A 238 5.90 20.76 10.24
C ASP A 238 6.81 19.72 10.92
N GLU A 239 7.85 20.21 11.60
CA GLU A 239 8.85 19.45 12.35
C GLU A 239 8.31 18.75 13.60
N ASP A 240 7.15 19.16 14.12
CA ASP A 240 6.56 18.59 15.33
C ASP A 240 5.61 17.43 15.04
N ASP A 241 5.16 17.26 13.79
CA ASP A 241 4.29 16.18 13.31
C ASP A 241 2.99 16.03 14.15
N GLN A 242 2.50 17.17 14.64
CA GLN A 242 1.18 17.24 15.28
C GLN A 242 0.06 17.26 14.24
N GLU A 243 0.32 17.92 13.11
CA GLU A 243 -0.60 18.03 11.99
C GLU A 243 -0.04 17.40 10.71
N ARG A 244 -0.95 16.84 9.91
CA ARG A 244 -0.64 16.17 8.64
C ARG A 244 -1.67 16.57 7.60
N TYR A 245 -1.25 16.72 6.35
CA TYR A 245 -2.17 17.07 5.25
C TYR A 245 -3.25 16.00 5.05
N PHE A 246 -2.93 14.73 5.29
CA PHE A 246 -3.93 13.69 5.52
C PHE A 246 -3.88 13.29 7.00
N PRO A 247 -4.95 13.50 7.77
CA PRO A 247 -4.91 13.34 9.23
C PRO A 247 -4.78 11.88 9.65
N LYS A 248 -4.20 11.67 10.84
CA LYS A 248 -4.31 10.41 11.60
C LYS A 248 -5.77 10.19 11.97
N GLY A 249 -6.26 8.96 11.94
CA GLY A 249 -7.63 8.68 12.35
C GLY A 249 -7.98 7.21 12.46
N VAL A 250 -8.98 6.95 13.30
CA VAL A 250 -9.57 5.62 13.49
C VAL A 250 -11.09 5.75 13.45
N LEU A 251 -11.72 4.88 12.67
CA LEU A 251 -13.16 4.69 12.67
C LEU A 251 -13.44 3.23 13.05
N ILE A 252 -14.34 3.02 13.99
CA ILE A 252 -14.85 1.70 14.37
C ILE A 252 -16.37 1.79 14.39
N ASP A 253 -17.02 0.91 13.63
CA ASP A 253 -18.46 0.90 13.38
C ASP A 253 -18.97 2.29 12.94
N GLY A 254 -18.20 2.96 12.08
CA GLY A 254 -18.50 4.29 11.55
C GLY A 254 -18.25 5.46 12.53
N GLN A 255 -17.83 5.18 13.76
CA GLN A 255 -17.60 6.20 14.79
C GLN A 255 -16.12 6.54 14.93
N ALA A 256 -15.81 7.84 14.99
CA ALA A 256 -14.46 8.32 15.24
C ALA A 256 -13.97 7.89 16.63
N ARG A 257 -12.71 7.45 16.69
CA ARG A 257 -11.99 7.09 17.92
C ARG A 257 -10.65 7.81 17.95
N ASN A 258 -10.16 8.09 19.15
CA ASN A 258 -8.81 8.61 19.33
C ASN A 258 -7.78 7.53 18.95
N PHE A 259 -6.79 7.92 18.15
CA PHE A 259 -5.71 7.04 17.74
C PHE A 259 -4.71 6.84 18.89
N HIS A 260 -4.43 5.58 19.23
CA HIS A 260 -3.39 5.19 20.16
C HIS A 260 -2.65 3.97 19.61
N ALA A 261 -1.37 4.15 19.27
CA ALA A 261 -0.53 3.08 18.71
C ALA A 261 -0.43 1.84 19.63
N SER A 262 -0.60 2.03 20.94
CA SER A 262 -0.60 0.98 21.96
C SER A 262 -1.78 0.01 21.85
N PHE A 263 -2.81 0.30 21.06
CA PHE A 263 -3.94 -0.59 20.80
C PHE A 263 -3.74 -1.53 19.60
N ILE A 264 -2.63 -1.39 18.87
CA ILE A 264 -2.30 -2.27 17.76
C ILE A 264 -1.81 -3.60 18.32
N ARG A 265 -2.35 -4.70 17.79
CA ARG A 265 -1.88 -6.06 18.04
C ARG A 265 -1.70 -6.78 16.71
N GLU A 266 -0.77 -7.71 16.65
CA GLU A 266 -0.58 -8.63 15.54
C GLU A 266 -0.90 -10.05 15.98
N ASP A 267 -1.87 -10.66 15.32
CA ASP A 267 -2.23 -12.05 15.49
C ASP A 267 -1.52 -12.90 14.43
N VAL A 268 -0.92 -14.02 14.85
CA VAL A 268 -0.27 -14.98 13.94
C VAL A 268 -0.93 -16.36 13.94
N SER A 269 -2.09 -16.54 14.57
CA SER A 269 -2.78 -17.83 14.70
C SER A 269 -3.07 -18.53 13.36
N ARG A 270 -3.33 -17.74 12.31
CA ARG A 270 -3.53 -18.22 10.93
C ARG A 270 -2.36 -17.92 10.00
N SER A 271 -1.26 -17.44 10.55
CA SER A 271 -0.04 -17.10 9.82
C SER A 271 1.07 -18.11 10.10
N TRP A 272 1.97 -18.34 9.15
CA TRP A 272 3.09 -19.30 9.25
C TRP A 272 4.22 -18.83 10.18
N TYR A 273 3.90 -18.50 11.43
CA TYR A 273 4.86 -18.18 12.47
C TYR A 273 4.57 -19.05 13.69
N ALA A 274 5.64 -19.54 14.33
CA ALA A 274 5.58 -20.15 15.64
C ALA A 274 4.85 -19.22 16.61
N GLN A 275 4.00 -19.79 17.45
CA GLN A 275 3.20 -19.04 18.39
C GLN A 275 3.42 -19.55 19.80
N ASP A 276 3.56 -18.62 20.74
CA ASP A 276 3.43 -18.87 22.17
C ASP A 276 2.06 -18.31 22.61
N GLY A 277 1.40 -19.02 23.53
CA GLY A 277 0.08 -18.60 24.03
C GLY A 277 -0.94 -18.40 22.90
N GLU A 278 -1.66 -17.27 22.95
CA GLU A 278 -2.69 -16.92 21.95
C GLU A 278 -2.14 -16.49 20.59
N GLY A 279 -0.82 -16.32 20.45
CA GLY A 279 -0.22 -15.85 19.20
C GLY A 279 -0.52 -14.38 18.88
N VAL A 280 -0.86 -13.58 19.90
CA VAL A 280 -1.16 -12.14 19.78
C VAL A 280 -0.07 -11.33 20.46
N LYS A 281 0.56 -10.40 19.73
CA LYS A 281 1.68 -9.58 20.21
C LYS A 281 1.48 -8.10 19.90
N SER A 282 2.11 -7.22 20.68
CA SER A 282 2.20 -5.79 20.33
C SER A 282 3.33 -5.57 19.33
N PRO A 283 3.21 -4.60 18.41
CA PRO A 283 4.32 -4.24 17.54
C PRO A 283 5.58 -3.86 18.33
N GLY A 284 6.74 -4.20 17.79
CA GLY A 284 8.04 -4.01 18.43
C GLY A 284 8.43 -5.11 19.42
N GLN A 285 7.60 -6.14 19.60
CA GLN A 285 8.00 -7.40 20.21
C GLN A 285 8.71 -8.30 19.19
N ILE A 286 9.45 -9.30 19.67
CA ILE A 286 10.14 -10.24 18.77
C ILE A 286 9.08 -11.15 18.13
N PRO A 287 8.97 -11.19 16.78
CA PRO A 287 8.06 -12.10 16.10
C PRO A 287 8.46 -13.55 16.41
N GLY A 288 7.49 -14.46 16.36
CA GLY A 288 7.78 -15.90 16.44
C GLY A 288 8.63 -16.35 15.24
N GLU A 289 9.37 -17.44 15.40
CA GLU A 289 10.17 -18.01 14.31
C GLU A 289 9.26 -18.44 13.14
N PRO A 290 9.68 -18.29 11.87
CA PRO A 290 8.91 -18.76 10.71
C PRO A 290 8.62 -20.27 10.79
N ASP A 291 7.36 -20.67 10.55
CA ASP A 291 6.92 -22.07 10.55
C ASP A 291 5.86 -22.32 9.48
N ARG A 292 6.29 -22.82 8.32
CA ARG A 292 5.42 -23.15 7.17
C ARG A 292 4.53 -24.37 7.42
N GLU A 293 4.92 -25.24 8.36
CA GLU A 293 4.20 -26.48 8.67
C GLU A 293 3.16 -26.28 9.78
N LYS A 294 3.04 -25.07 10.32
CA LYS A 294 2.04 -24.72 11.33
C LYS A 294 0.63 -25.11 10.88
N LYS A 295 0.05 -26.07 11.60
CA LYS A 295 -1.31 -26.55 11.35
C LYS A 295 -2.33 -25.42 11.48
N GLY A 296 -3.20 -25.30 10.47
CA GLY A 296 -4.28 -24.33 10.45
C GLY A 296 -3.88 -22.91 10.05
N ALA A 297 -2.60 -22.66 9.79
CA ALA A 297 -2.13 -21.45 9.12
C ALA A 297 -2.24 -21.58 7.59
N TYR A 298 -2.43 -20.45 6.91
CA TYR A 298 -2.59 -20.41 5.45
C TYR A 298 -1.95 -19.18 4.79
N SER A 299 -1.23 -18.34 5.52
CA SER A 299 -0.66 -17.11 4.95
C SER A 299 0.63 -16.70 5.66
N TRP A 300 1.57 -16.05 4.96
CA TRP A 300 2.73 -15.40 5.60
C TRP A 300 2.39 -13.99 6.10
N ILE A 301 1.23 -13.48 5.70
CA ILE A 301 0.71 -12.19 6.15
C ILE A 301 0.27 -12.35 7.61
N LYS A 302 0.79 -11.52 8.52
CA LYS A 302 0.31 -11.41 9.91
C LYS A 302 -1.09 -10.77 9.92
N ALA A 303 -1.86 -10.94 11.00
CA ALA A 303 -3.20 -10.37 11.15
C ALA A 303 -3.22 -9.21 12.17
N PRO A 304 -2.83 -7.98 11.78
CA PRO A 304 -2.96 -6.82 12.64
C PRO A 304 -4.42 -6.49 12.93
N ARG A 305 -4.68 -6.08 14.17
CA ARG A 305 -5.96 -5.64 14.71
C ARG A 305 -5.76 -4.38 15.54
N TYR A 306 -6.73 -3.48 15.54
CA TYR A 306 -6.76 -2.31 16.41
C TYR A 306 -7.95 -2.43 17.36
N GLN A 307 -7.70 -2.43 18.67
CA GLN A 307 -8.74 -2.73 19.68
C GLN A 307 -9.50 -4.04 19.38
N GLY A 308 -8.80 -5.04 18.84
CA GLY A 308 -9.39 -6.31 18.45
C GLY A 308 -10.31 -6.25 17.23
N GLN A 309 -10.27 -5.19 16.43
CA GLN A 309 -11.03 -5.08 15.19
C GLN A 309 -10.10 -5.14 13.96
N ALA A 310 -10.60 -5.70 12.86
CA ALA A 310 -9.97 -5.63 11.54
C ALA A 310 -10.30 -4.29 10.88
N LEU A 311 -9.28 -3.48 10.60
CA LEU A 311 -9.43 -2.14 10.02
C LEU A 311 -8.82 -2.10 8.62
N GLU A 312 -9.54 -1.46 7.70
CA GLU A 312 -9.10 -1.14 6.35
C GLU A 312 -8.29 0.16 6.36
N GLY A 313 -7.23 0.18 5.56
CA GLY A 313 -6.50 1.40 5.22
C GLY A 313 -6.49 1.66 3.73
N GLY A 314 -5.86 2.77 3.34
CA GLY A 314 -5.66 3.16 1.95
C GLY A 314 -6.42 4.41 1.58
N PRO A 315 -6.53 4.72 0.28
CA PRO A 315 -7.10 5.99 -0.17
C PRO A 315 -8.54 6.18 0.33
N LEU A 316 -9.38 5.14 0.25
CA LEU A 316 -10.75 5.23 0.77
C LEU A 316 -10.78 5.58 2.26
N ALA A 317 -10.02 4.87 3.08
CA ALA A 317 -9.94 5.12 4.52
C ALA A 317 -9.50 6.57 4.82
N ARG A 318 -8.46 7.06 4.14
CA ARG A 318 -7.94 8.42 4.31
C ARG A 318 -8.97 9.48 3.90
N MET A 319 -9.60 9.32 2.74
CA MET A 319 -10.61 10.26 2.26
C MET A 319 -11.85 10.25 3.17
N TRP A 320 -12.24 9.09 3.73
CA TRP A 320 -13.34 9.00 4.69
C TRP A 320 -13.02 9.73 5.99
N ILE A 321 -11.83 9.48 6.56
CA ILE A 321 -11.32 10.12 7.79
C ILE A 321 -11.19 11.64 7.60
N LYS A 322 -10.69 12.09 6.45
CA LYS A 322 -10.56 13.51 6.11
C LYS A 322 -11.91 14.20 5.93
N GLY A 323 -12.95 13.47 5.52
CA GLY A 323 -14.30 13.96 5.38
C GLY A 323 -14.83 14.05 3.94
N ASP A 324 -14.02 13.66 2.96
CA ASP A 324 -14.28 13.89 1.53
C ASP A 324 -14.99 12.72 0.84
N CYS A 325 -15.13 11.58 1.51
CA CYS A 325 -15.83 10.42 1.00
C CYS A 325 -16.73 9.79 2.08
N ARG A 326 -17.83 9.16 1.66
CA ARG A 326 -18.77 8.47 2.55
C ARG A 326 -19.15 7.05 2.10
N GLY A 327 -18.82 6.66 0.86
CA GLY A 327 -19.06 5.31 0.35
C GLY A 327 -18.08 4.27 0.90
N ILE A 328 -18.43 2.99 0.72
CA ILE A 328 -17.56 1.85 1.09
C ILE A 328 -17.82 0.66 0.16
N SER A 329 -17.29 0.74 -1.04
CA SER A 329 -17.46 -0.27 -2.08
C SER A 329 -16.21 -0.44 -2.94
N THR A 330 -16.24 -1.40 -3.87
CA THR A 330 -15.21 -1.56 -4.88
C THR A 330 -15.03 -0.29 -5.71
N MET A 331 -16.12 0.36 -6.12
CA MET A 331 -16.04 1.57 -6.93
C MET A 331 -15.56 2.79 -6.14
N ASP A 332 -16.00 2.94 -4.89
CA ASP A 332 -15.56 4.02 -4.01
C ASP A 332 -14.04 3.99 -3.78
N ARG A 333 -13.44 2.79 -3.69
CA ARG A 333 -11.97 2.65 -3.57
C ARG A 333 -11.23 3.14 -4.81
N LEU A 334 -11.77 2.94 -6.01
CA LEU A 334 -11.17 3.45 -7.24
C LEU A 334 -11.30 4.98 -7.33
N LEU A 335 -12.47 5.52 -7.02
CA LEU A 335 -12.72 6.95 -6.99
C LEU A 335 -11.85 7.67 -5.95
N ALA A 336 -11.82 7.18 -4.71
CA ALA A 336 -11.02 7.76 -3.65
C ALA A 336 -9.54 7.80 -4.01
N ARG A 337 -9.02 6.78 -4.71
CA ARG A 337 -7.63 6.75 -5.18
C ARG A 337 -7.34 7.80 -6.24
N ALA A 338 -8.25 8.00 -7.18
CA ALA A 338 -8.07 9.02 -8.22
C ALA A 338 -8.15 10.44 -7.62
N LEU A 339 -9.10 10.67 -6.72
CA LEU A 339 -9.26 11.96 -6.03
C LEU A 339 -8.07 12.26 -5.10
N GLU A 340 -7.57 11.26 -4.37
CA GLU A 340 -6.36 11.42 -3.56
C GLU A 340 -5.15 11.78 -4.43
N ALA A 341 -5.00 11.18 -5.62
CA ALA A 341 -3.92 11.53 -6.54
C ALA A 341 -4.00 13.01 -6.99
N GLN A 342 -5.21 13.50 -7.28
CA GLN A 342 -5.42 14.90 -7.62
C GLN A 342 -5.02 15.83 -6.47
N GLU A 343 -5.47 15.54 -5.25
CA GLU A 343 -5.16 16.35 -4.08
C GLU A 343 -3.66 16.39 -3.78
N ILE A 344 -2.99 15.24 -3.78
CA ILE A 344 -1.54 15.16 -3.56
C ILE A 344 -0.78 15.98 -4.61
N GLY A 345 -1.20 15.90 -5.88
CA GLY A 345 -0.60 16.68 -6.95
C GLY A 345 -0.69 18.20 -6.71
N LEU A 346 -1.79 18.68 -6.15
CA LEU A 346 -1.99 20.10 -5.80
C LEU A 346 -1.15 20.50 -4.58
N LEU A 347 -1.10 19.66 -3.54
CA LEU A 347 -0.26 19.88 -2.36
C LEU A 347 1.22 20.00 -2.72
N MET A 348 1.70 19.15 -3.62
CA MET A 348 3.08 19.19 -4.10
C MET A 348 3.43 20.53 -4.77
N LEU A 349 2.51 21.16 -5.51
CA LEU A 349 2.72 22.51 -6.05
C LEU A 349 2.80 23.58 -4.95
N GLY A 350 2.13 23.38 -3.81
CA GLY A 350 2.26 24.22 -2.62
C GLY A 350 3.65 24.07 -2.01
N TRP A 351 4.07 22.83 -1.75
CA TRP A 351 5.37 22.50 -1.17
C TRP A 351 6.57 23.03 -1.96
N LEU A 352 6.52 23.01 -3.30
CA LEU A 352 7.58 23.62 -4.12
C LEU A 352 7.74 25.12 -3.87
N ARG A 353 6.67 25.83 -3.50
CA ARG A 353 6.69 27.27 -3.19
C ARG A 353 7.20 27.58 -1.78
N GLU A 354 7.15 26.59 -0.89
CA GLU A 354 7.62 26.72 0.50
C GLU A 354 9.13 26.50 0.66
N LEU A 355 9.78 25.86 -0.32
CA LEU A 355 11.22 25.59 -0.27
C LEU A 355 12.05 26.86 -0.24
N LYS A 356 13.03 26.89 0.67
CA LYS A 356 14.02 27.97 0.78
C LYS A 356 15.40 27.44 0.40
N PHE A 357 15.96 27.88 -0.73
CA PHE A 357 17.17 27.27 -1.32
C PHE A 357 18.43 27.31 -0.44
N THR A 358 18.48 28.20 0.55
CA THR A 358 19.63 28.35 1.46
C THR A 358 19.48 27.61 2.79
N GLU A 359 18.29 27.08 3.09
CA GLU A 359 18.00 26.45 4.38
C GLU A 359 18.44 24.98 4.43
N PRO A 360 18.86 24.47 5.59
CA PRO A 360 19.36 23.11 5.73
C PRO A 360 18.29 22.08 5.38
N ILE A 361 18.70 21.04 4.66
CA ILE A 361 17.82 19.92 4.26
C ILE A 361 17.98 18.69 5.17
N TYR A 362 19.03 18.66 5.98
CA TYR A 362 19.45 17.50 6.75
C TYR A 362 20.00 17.92 8.11
N PHE A 363 19.60 17.20 9.15
CA PHE A 363 20.15 17.30 10.49
C PHE A 363 21.14 16.15 10.74
N PRO A 364 22.45 16.41 10.88
CA PRO A 364 23.43 15.39 11.20
C PRO A 364 23.20 14.79 12.58
N TYR A 365 23.28 13.45 12.69
CA TYR A 365 23.14 12.74 13.96
C TYR A 365 24.07 11.52 14.01
N GLN A 366 24.30 11.03 15.23
CA GLN A 366 24.98 9.76 15.46
C GLN A 366 23.96 8.67 15.78
N ALA A 367 24.26 7.43 15.39
CA ALA A 367 23.43 6.29 15.77
C ALA A 367 23.33 6.23 17.31
N PRO A 368 22.12 6.19 17.89
CA PRO A 368 21.96 6.18 19.34
C PRO A 368 22.53 4.88 19.92
N ARG A 369 23.23 4.96 21.06
CA ARG A 369 23.70 3.75 21.76
C ARG A 369 22.54 2.92 22.31
N LYS A 370 21.45 3.57 22.71
CA LYS A 370 20.19 2.96 23.16
C LYS A 370 19.03 3.84 22.72
N GLY A 371 17.93 3.25 22.27
CA GLY A 371 16.74 4.00 21.86
C GLY A 371 15.60 3.10 21.41
N VAL A 372 14.38 3.60 21.53
CA VAL A 372 13.17 2.97 20.97
C VAL A 372 12.45 4.03 20.14
N GLY A 373 11.97 3.64 18.97
CA GLY A 373 11.21 4.55 18.12
C GLY A 373 10.22 3.82 17.23
N ALA A 374 9.18 4.55 16.83
CA ALA A 374 8.09 4.12 15.98
C ALA A 374 7.87 5.19 14.90
N GLY A 375 8.07 4.81 13.65
CA GLY A 375 7.77 5.64 12.50
C GLY A 375 6.43 5.22 11.91
N LEU A 376 5.42 6.05 12.12
CA LEU A 376 4.05 5.80 11.68
C LEU A 376 3.70 6.78 10.55
N THR A 377 3.41 6.24 9.38
CA THR A 377 2.88 6.98 8.24
C THR A 377 1.93 6.08 7.48
N ASP A 378 1.05 6.64 6.69
CA ASP A 378 0.44 5.87 5.63
C ASP A 378 1.44 5.67 4.49
N ALA A 379 1.19 4.63 3.70
CA ALA A 379 1.64 4.43 2.34
C ALA A 379 0.43 4.60 1.40
N MET A 380 0.66 4.61 0.09
CA MET A 380 -0.36 4.58 -0.96
C MET A 380 -1.48 3.53 -0.73
N ARG A 381 -1.19 2.43 -0.02
CA ARG A 381 -2.16 1.35 0.29
C ARG A 381 -2.77 1.39 1.71
N GLY A 382 -2.32 2.28 2.58
CA GLY A 382 -2.84 2.39 3.96
C GLY A 382 -1.74 2.49 5.02
N PRO A 383 -2.03 2.18 6.29
CA PRO A 383 -1.13 2.42 7.42
C PRO A 383 0.13 1.55 7.35
N LEU A 384 1.28 2.18 7.54
CA LEU A 384 2.62 1.59 7.57
C LEU A 384 3.33 2.01 8.87
N GLY A 385 3.69 1.02 9.68
CA GLY A 385 4.44 1.25 10.91
C GLY A 385 5.77 0.52 10.91
N HIS A 386 6.81 1.21 11.37
CA HIS A 386 8.14 0.65 11.62
C HIS A 386 8.51 0.89 13.08
N TRP A 387 8.80 -0.17 13.83
CA TRP A 387 9.24 -0.10 15.22
C TRP A 387 10.67 -0.58 15.33
N VAL A 388 11.53 0.19 16.00
CA VAL A 388 12.94 -0.13 16.19
C VAL A 388 13.32 -0.07 17.66
N ARG A 389 14.11 -1.04 18.11
CA ARG A 389 14.80 -1.02 19.40
C ARG A 389 16.29 -1.18 19.18
N ILE A 390 17.06 -0.28 19.78
CA ILE A 390 18.51 -0.16 19.62
C ILE A 390 19.16 -0.35 20.98
N GLU A 391 20.19 -1.18 21.04
CA GLU A 391 21.05 -1.37 22.21
C GLU A 391 22.51 -1.54 21.77
N LYS A 392 23.45 -0.99 22.53
CA LYS A 392 24.88 -0.99 22.22
C LYS A 392 25.17 -0.51 20.78
N GLY A 393 24.37 0.44 20.28
CA GLY A 393 24.49 1.00 18.92
C GLY A 393 24.06 0.07 17.78
N ARG A 394 23.40 -1.06 18.08
CA ARG A 394 22.90 -2.03 17.10
C ARG A 394 21.40 -2.24 17.25
N ILE A 395 20.73 -2.53 16.12
CA ILE A 395 19.32 -2.93 16.14
C ILE A 395 19.21 -4.28 16.85
N VAL A 396 18.49 -4.33 17.98
CA VAL A 396 18.18 -5.59 18.67
C VAL A 396 16.81 -6.14 18.28
N ASN A 397 15.88 -5.26 17.89
CA ASN A 397 14.61 -5.66 17.29
C ASN A 397 14.16 -4.63 16.26
N TYR A 398 13.55 -5.11 15.19
CA TYR A 398 12.89 -4.29 14.18
C TYR A 398 11.62 -5.00 13.74
N ASP A 399 10.49 -4.30 13.77
CA ASP A 399 9.18 -4.87 13.47
C ASP A 399 8.41 -3.95 12.52
N ILE A 400 7.67 -4.55 11.58
CA ILE A 400 7.08 -3.84 10.46
C ILE A 400 5.64 -4.30 10.24
N VAL A 401 4.69 -3.39 10.45
CA VAL A 401 3.27 -3.64 10.11
C VAL A 401 2.94 -2.88 8.83
N THR A 402 2.74 -3.62 7.74
CA THR A 402 2.53 -3.05 6.41
C THR A 402 1.05 -2.83 6.09
N PRO A 403 0.72 -1.96 5.10
CA PRO A 403 -0.67 -1.76 4.68
C PRO A 403 -1.32 -3.05 4.20
N THR A 404 -0.53 -3.93 3.57
CA THR A 404 -1.00 -5.23 3.10
C THR A 404 -1.32 -6.15 4.27
N ALA A 405 -0.57 -6.09 5.37
CA ALA A 405 -0.93 -6.82 6.59
C ALA A 405 -2.30 -6.38 7.10
N TRP A 406 -2.61 -5.09 7.10
CA TRP A 406 -3.94 -4.59 7.47
C TRP A 406 -5.03 -5.11 6.52
N ASN A 407 -4.95 -4.76 5.24
CA ASN A 407 -6.03 -4.99 4.28
C ASN A 407 -6.21 -6.48 3.92
N PHE A 408 -5.13 -7.24 3.85
CA PHE A 408 -5.10 -8.64 3.40
C PHE A 408 -4.72 -9.60 4.53
N SER A 409 -4.98 -9.19 5.77
CA SER A 409 -4.78 -10.08 6.92
C SER A 409 -5.61 -11.35 6.78
N PRO A 410 -5.07 -12.51 7.23
CA PRO A 410 -5.89 -13.68 7.43
C PRO A 410 -6.85 -13.46 8.62
N LYS A 411 -7.68 -14.48 8.88
CA LYS A 411 -8.48 -14.56 10.10
C LYS A 411 -7.60 -14.49 11.35
N ASP A 412 -8.13 -13.87 12.40
CA ASP A 412 -7.50 -13.88 13.72
C ASP A 412 -7.84 -15.17 14.51
N ASN A 413 -7.37 -15.25 15.75
CA ASN A 413 -7.61 -16.38 16.64
C ASN A 413 -9.09 -16.59 17.02
N ARG A 414 -9.94 -15.57 16.83
CA ARG A 414 -11.41 -15.61 17.01
C ARG A 414 -12.16 -15.87 15.70
N GLY A 415 -11.44 -16.06 14.59
CA GLY A 415 -12.03 -16.29 13.27
C GLY A 415 -12.53 -15.01 12.58
N GLN A 416 -12.23 -13.82 13.11
CA GLN A 416 -12.58 -12.56 12.46
C GLN A 416 -11.76 -12.39 11.17
N PRO A 417 -12.40 -12.27 9.98
CA PRO A 417 -11.69 -12.09 8.72
C PRO A 417 -10.97 -10.75 8.63
N GLY A 418 -9.95 -10.68 7.79
CA GLY A 418 -9.34 -9.41 7.39
C GLY A 418 -10.28 -8.59 6.47
N PRO A 419 -9.97 -7.31 6.21
CA PRO A 419 -10.84 -6.42 5.42
C PRO A 419 -11.20 -6.96 4.03
N VAL A 420 -10.25 -7.51 3.29
CA VAL A 420 -10.51 -8.05 1.94
C VAL A 420 -11.28 -9.36 1.99
N GLU A 421 -10.98 -10.25 2.94
CA GLU A 421 -11.76 -11.48 3.15
C GLU A 421 -13.22 -11.14 3.51
N GLU A 422 -13.44 -10.14 4.38
CA GLU A 422 -14.76 -9.62 4.74
C GLU A 422 -15.49 -9.02 3.52
N SER A 423 -14.81 -8.19 2.73
CA SER A 423 -15.37 -7.56 1.53
C SER A 423 -15.73 -8.55 0.41
N LEU A 424 -15.18 -9.76 0.43
CA LEU A 424 -15.57 -10.81 -0.52
C LEU A 424 -16.85 -11.54 -0.10
N LEU A 425 -17.22 -11.53 1.18
CA LEU A 425 -18.42 -12.24 1.65
C LEU A 425 -19.69 -11.66 1.00
N GLY A 426 -20.54 -12.55 0.51
CA GLY A 426 -21.80 -12.19 -0.16
C GLY A 426 -21.65 -11.71 -1.61
N VAL A 427 -20.42 -11.52 -2.12
CA VAL A 427 -20.18 -11.17 -3.52
C VAL A 427 -20.77 -12.26 -4.42
N GLN A 428 -21.58 -11.83 -5.39
CA GLN A 428 -22.15 -12.70 -6.40
C GLN A 428 -21.10 -13.01 -7.47
N VAL A 429 -21.00 -14.29 -7.81
CA VAL A 429 -20.09 -14.84 -8.83
C VAL A 429 -20.96 -15.37 -9.96
N GLU A 430 -21.07 -14.62 -11.04
CA GLU A 430 -21.92 -15.03 -12.16
C GLU A 430 -21.34 -16.23 -12.91
N ASN A 431 -20.01 -16.23 -13.08
CA ASN A 431 -19.28 -17.28 -13.75
C ASN A 431 -18.11 -17.76 -12.90
N GLU A 432 -18.18 -19.00 -12.45
CA GLU A 432 -17.18 -19.58 -11.56
C GLU A 432 -15.84 -19.87 -12.25
N GLN A 433 -15.82 -19.95 -13.57
CA GLN A 433 -14.66 -20.19 -14.42
C GLN A 433 -13.93 -18.87 -14.75
N GLU A 434 -14.66 -17.75 -14.74
CA GLU A 434 -14.14 -16.40 -14.91
C GLU A 434 -14.64 -15.49 -13.76
N PRO A 435 -14.13 -15.66 -12.52
CA PRO A 435 -14.62 -14.93 -11.34
C PRO A 435 -14.13 -13.47 -11.32
N VAL A 436 -14.63 -12.66 -12.25
CA VAL A 436 -14.22 -11.26 -12.46
C VAL A 436 -14.53 -10.38 -11.25
N GLU A 437 -15.63 -10.64 -10.57
CA GLU A 437 -16.13 -9.87 -9.42
C GLU A 437 -15.16 -9.95 -8.25
N ILE A 438 -14.73 -11.17 -7.91
CA ILE A 438 -13.73 -11.44 -6.86
C ILE A 438 -12.44 -10.67 -7.17
N CYS A 439 -11.96 -10.78 -8.41
CA CYS A 439 -10.71 -10.15 -8.80
C CYS A 439 -10.80 -8.61 -8.77
N ARG A 440 -11.92 -8.03 -9.21
CA ARG A 440 -12.16 -6.57 -9.17
C ARG A 440 -12.21 -6.04 -7.74
N VAL A 441 -12.91 -6.74 -6.82
CA VAL A 441 -12.94 -6.38 -5.39
C VAL A 441 -11.51 -6.34 -4.85
N ILE A 442 -10.72 -7.40 -5.04
CA ILE A 442 -9.35 -7.49 -4.54
C ILE A 442 -8.45 -6.39 -5.13
N ARG A 443 -8.50 -6.16 -6.46
CA ARG A 443 -7.63 -5.16 -7.11
C ARG A 443 -7.96 -3.74 -6.69
N ALA A 444 -9.20 -3.44 -6.30
CA ALA A 444 -9.58 -2.13 -5.77
C ALA A 444 -8.86 -1.78 -4.45
N PHE A 445 -8.43 -2.77 -3.66
CA PHE A 445 -7.57 -2.59 -2.48
C PHE A 445 -6.07 -2.46 -2.81
N ASP A 446 -5.68 -2.63 -4.07
CA ASP A 446 -4.30 -2.52 -4.54
C ASP A 446 -3.33 -3.45 -3.80
N LEU A 447 -3.52 -4.77 -3.97
CA LEU A 447 -2.73 -5.81 -3.31
C LEU A 447 -1.22 -5.72 -3.61
N CYS A 448 -0.43 -5.88 -2.55
CA CYS A 448 1.03 -5.82 -2.58
C CYS A 448 1.67 -6.82 -1.59
N SER A 449 1.67 -8.11 -1.93
CA SER A 449 2.15 -9.17 -1.02
C SER A 449 3.66 -9.17 -0.77
N SER A 450 4.40 -8.39 -1.55
CA SER A 450 5.82 -8.10 -1.30
C SER A 450 6.06 -7.52 0.10
N CYS A 451 5.17 -6.61 0.51
CA CYS A 451 5.28 -5.89 1.77
C CYS A 451 5.14 -6.84 2.96
N SER A 452 4.38 -7.92 2.79
CA SER A 452 4.21 -8.94 3.81
C SER A 452 5.31 -10.00 3.82
N ALA A 453 6.03 -10.25 2.69
CA ALA A 453 6.74 -11.53 2.57
C ALA A 453 7.51 -11.77 1.22
N HIS A 454 8.80 -12.19 1.13
CA HIS A 454 9.38 -12.81 -0.11
C HIS A 454 10.48 -13.92 -0.04
N VAL A 455 10.25 -15.14 -0.47
CA VAL A 455 11.26 -16.02 -1.11
C VAL A 455 10.40 -17.06 -1.80
N MET A 456 10.64 -17.32 -3.08
CA MET A 456 10.14 -18.53 -3.72
C MET A 456 11.12 -19.64 -3.37
N VAL A 457 10.73 -20.55 -2.48
CA VAL A 457 11.48 -21.81 -2.35
C VAL A 457 11.14 -22.63 -3.60
N ALA A 458 12.14 -22.88 -4.44
CA ALA A 458 12.00 -23.81 -5.54
C ALA A 458 11.91 -25.24 -4.98
N GLY A 459 10.75 -25.87 -5.10
CA GLY A 459 10.53 -27.31 -4.89
C GLY A 459 9.14 -27.60 -4.31
N LYS A 460 8.23 -28.38 -4.89
CA LYS A 460 8.18 -29.17 -6.14
C LYS A 460 7.00 -28.70 -7.01
N PRO A 461 7.11 -28.78 -8.34
CA PRO A 461 6.12 -28.27 -9.29
C PRO A 461 4.78 -29.02 -9.28
N VAL A 462 3.70 -28.27 -9.49
CA VAL A 462 2.42 -28.79 -9.98
C VAL A 462 2.67 -29.51 -11.30
N LYS A 463 2.30 -30.80 -11.38
CA LYS A 463 2.66 -31.73 -12.46
C LYS A 463 2.10 -31.40 -13.86
N LYS A 464 1.47 -30.26 -14.11
CA LYS A 464 1.15 -29.76 -15.46
C LYS A 464 0.55 -28.35 -15.42
N MET A 465 1.29 -27.38 -15.93
CA MET A 465 0.74 -26.26 -16.71
C MET A 465 1.60 -26.16 -17.96
N MET A 466 1.04 -26.58 -19.10
CA MET A 466 1.63 -26.30 -20.40
C MET A 466 1.39 -24.84 -20.72
N ILE A 467 2.46 -24.07 -20.85
CA ILE A 467 2.44 -22.81 -21.59
C ILE A 467 2.94 -23.19 -22.99
N MET A 468 2.04 -23.23 -23.96
CA MET A 468 2.43 -23.39 -25.37
C MET A 468 2.96 -22.04 -25.91
N PRO A 469 3.94 -22.10 -26.85
CA PRO A 469 4.73 -20.95 -27.30
C PRO A 469 3.95 -19.82 -27.94
#